data_AF-A0A6F8VGL8-F1
#
_entry.id   AF-A0A6F8VGL8-F1
#
_cell.length_a   1.000
_cell.length_b   1.000
_cell.length_c   1.000
_cell.angle_alpha   90.00
_cell.angle_beta   90.00
_cell.angle_gamma   90.00
#
_symmetry.space_group_name_H-M   'P 1'
#
loop_
_entity.id
_entity.type
_entity.pdbx_description
1 polymer ?
#
loop_
_entity_poly.entity_id
_entity_poly.type
_entity_poly.pdbx_seq_one_letter_code
_entity_poly.pdbx_strand_id
1 'polypeptide(L)' 'MSQIELLKIHTHAGVEHDVGTIIDVDDGTANWLIEHGVGQAATSAEPRRSRHNEATPASPIPSTKE' A
#
# COMPACT_ATOMS: atom_id res chain seq x y z
N MET A 1 -3.92 12.36 1.96
CA MET A 1 -2.52 12.60 2.37
C MET A 1 -2.04 11.36 3.07
N SER A 2 -1.21 10.61 2.36
CA SER A 2 -0.70 9.28 2.69
C SER A 2 0.82 9.35 2.76
N GLN A 3 1.40 8.73 3.79
CA GLN A 3 2.85 8.73 3.99
C GLN A 3 3.49 7.54 3.25
N ILE A 4 4.47 7.83 2.40
CA ILE A 4 5.22 6.84 1.64
C ILE A 4 6.71 6.92 2.00
N GLU A 5 7.27 5.78 2.38
CA GLU A 5 8.71 5.58 2.50
C GLU A 5 9.29 5.29 1.12
N LEU A 6 10.24 6.10 0.68
CA LEU A 6 10.85 5.97 -0.63
C LEU A 6 11.85 4.80 -0.66
N LEU A 7 11.72 3.91 -1.63
CA LEU A 7 12.70 2.85 -1.89
C LEU A 7 13.80 3.29 -2.87
N LYS A 8 13.58 4.40 -3.57
CA LYS A 8 14.47 4.98 -4.57
C LYS A 8 14.52 6.49 -4.38
N ILE A 9 15.64 7.11 -4.76
CA ILE A 9 15.78 8.56 -4.75
C ILE A 9 14.65 9.18 -5.59
N HIS A 10 13.92 10.13 -5.01
CA HIS A 10 12.76 10.76 -5.64
C HIS A 10 12.73 12.26 -5.33
N THR A 11 12.49 13.07 -6.36
CA THR A 11 12.31 14.51 -6.19
C THR A 11 10.83 14.84 -6.00
N HIS A 12 10.46 15.30 -4.80
CA HIS A 12 9.11 15.74 -4.48
C HIS A 12 9.08 17.23 -4.19
N ALA A 13 8.15 17.97 -4.80
CA ALA A 13 8.03 19.43 -4.66
C ALA A 13 9.33 20.23 -4.94
N GLY A 14 10.24 19.68 -5.77
CA GLY A 14 11.54 20.28 -6.05
C GLY A 14 12.64 19.96 -5.03
N VAL A 15 12.36 19.11 -4.04
CA VAL A 15 13.32 18.61 -3.05
C VAL A 15 13.63 17.15 -3.35
N GLU A 16 14.91 16.81 -3.45
CA GLU A 16 15.34 15.42 -3.54
C GLU A 16 15.24 14.73 -2.18
N HIS A 17 14.56 13.61 -2.16
CA HIS A 17 14.43 12.74 -1.01
C HIS A 17 15.16 11.44 -1.29
N ASP A 18 15.96 11.03 -0.30
CA ASP A 18 16.77 9.83 -0.40
C ASP A 18 15.96 8.58 -0.04
N VAL A 19 16.55 7.41 -0.31
CA VAL A 19 15.95 6.12 0.06
C VAL A 19 15.75 6.05 1.58
N GLY A 20 14.60 5.54 2.01
CA GLY A 20 14.16 5.49 3.41
C GLY A 20 13.52 6.80 3.91
N THR A 21 13.48 7.85 3.08
CA THR A 21 12.79 9.09 3.45
C THR A 21 11.28 8.90 3.34
N ILE A 22 10.54 9.30 4.37
CA ILE A 22 9.08 9.31 4.36
C ILE A 22 8.59 10.66 3.83
N ILE A 23 7.85 10.64 2.73
CA ILE A 23 7.19 11.81 2.15
C ILE A 23 5.68 11.71 2.29
N ASP A 24 5.01 12.85 2.49
CA ASP A 24 3.55 12.94 2.46
C ASP A 24 3.10 13.24 1.03
N VAL A 25 2.25 12.38 0.48
CA VAL A 25 1.75 12.50 -0.89
C VAL A 25 0.25 12.25 -0.94
N ASP A 26 -0.39 12.62 -2.04
CA ASP A 26 -1.80 12.29 -2.27
C ASP A 26 -2.00 10.78 -2.47
N ASP A 27 -3.21 10.29 -2.18
CA ASP A 27 -3.51 8.86 -2.14
C ASP A 27 -3.33 8.18 -3.50
N GLY A 28 -3.57 8.88 -4.60
CA GLY A 28 -3.29 8.40 -5.96
C GLY A 28 -1.78 8.25 -6.23
N THR A 29 -0.98 9.23 -5.79
CA THR A 29 0.49 9.18 -5.91
C THR A 29 1.07 8.08 -5.02
N ALA A 30 0.55 7.93 -3.81
CA ALA A 30 0.92 6.86 -2.90
C ALA A 30 0.73 5.48 -3.54
N ASN A 31 -0.44 5.24 -4.12
CA ASN A 31 -0.72 3.99 -4.80
C ASN A 31 0.22 3.75 -5.99
N TRP A 32 0.45 4.77 -6.81
CA TRP A 32 1.38 4.68 -7.95
C TRP A 32 2.81 4.33 -7.52
N LEU A 33 3.33 4.97 -6.45
CA LEU A 33 4.67 4.70 -5.91
C LEU A 33 4.80 3.25 -5.40
N ILE A 34 3.74 2.70 -4.80
CA ILE A 34 3.69 1.33 -4.31
C ILE A 34 3.63 0.34 -5.48
N GLU A 35 2.73 0.56 -6.44
CA GLU A 35 2.55 -0.34 -7.61
C GLU A 35 3.81 -0.42 -8.47
N HIS A 36 4.52 0.69 -8.63
CA HIS A 36 5.76 0.74 -9.40
C HIS A 36 7.01 0.36 -8.59
N GLY A 37 6.88 0.05 -7.30
CA GLY A 37 8.01 -0.30 -6.43
C GLY A 37 9.00 0.85 -6.20
N VAL A 38 8.53 2.09 -6.26
CA VAL A 38 9.32 3.32 -6.00
C VAL A 38 9.25 3.69 -4.51
N GLY A 39 8.16 3.33 -3.82
CA GLY A 39 8.00 3.55 -2.39
C GLY A 39 7.05 2.54 -1.76
N GLN A 40 7.00 2.50 -0.43
CA GLN A 40 6.14 1.63 0.36
C GLN A 40 5.34 2.45 1.37
N ALA A 41 4.19 1.94 1.81
CA ALA A 41 3.41 2.62 2.84
C ALA A 41 4.24 2.77 4.12
N ALA A 42 4.49 4.01 4.54
CA ALA A 42 5.21 4.32 5.76
C ALA A 42 4.30 4.01 6.95
N THR A 43 4.27 2.75 7.36
CA THR A 43 3.48 2.32 8.51
C THR A 43 4.09 2.90 9.78
N SER A 44 3.59 4.05 10.23
CA SER A 44 3.77 4.49 11.60
C SER A 44 2.95 3.55 12.49
N ALA A 45 3.55 2.41 12.83
CA ALA A 45 3.12 1.49 13.87
C ALA A 45 1.61 1.27 13.99
N GLU A 46 0.96 0.65 13.01
CA GLU A 46 -0.14 -0.28 13.32
C GLU A 46 -0.13 -1.47 12.34
N PRO A 47 0.09 -2.69 12.83
CA PRO A 47 -0.08 -3.88 12.02
C PRO A 47 -1.58 -4.16 11.97
N ARG A 48 -2.28 -3.76 10.90
CA ARG A 48 -3.47 -4.50 10.43
C ARG A 48 -3.98 -4.05 9.05
N ARG A 49 -3.84 -5.01 8.13
CA ARG A 49 -4.88 -5.46 7.20
C ARG A 49 -5.15 -4.54 6.00
N SER A 50 -4.35 -4.75 4.96
CA SER A 50 -4.95 -5.14 3.67
C SER A 50 -4.61 -6.60 3.43
N ARG A 51 -5.45 -7.47 3.98
CA ARG A 51 -5.71 -8.78 3.39
C ARG A 51 -6.32 -8.52 2.01
N HIS A 52 -5.50 -8.12 1.04
CA HIS A 52 -5.87 -8.19 -0.36
C HIS A 52 -5.38 -9.54 -0.88
N ASN A 53 -5.93 -10.60 -0.28
CA ASN A 53 -5.86 -11.95 -0.83
C ASN A 53 -7.30 -12.37 -1.11
N GLU A 54 -7.72 -12.10 -2.35
CA GLU A 54 -8.67 -12.90 -3.12
C GLU A 54 -10.03 -13.16 -2.47
N ALA A 55 -10.94 -12.19 -2.57
CA ALA A 55 -12.36 -12.49 -2.54
C ALA A 55 -12.85 -12.62 -3.98
N THR A 56 -13.06 -13.86 -4.47
CA THR A 56 -14.06 -14.33 -5.46
C THR A 56 -13.60 -15.67 -6.07
N PRO A 57 -14.47 -16.68 -6.36
CA PRO A 57 -15.70 -17.14 -5.72
C PRO A 57 -15.71 -18.68 -5.51
N ALA A 58 -16.32 -19.19 -4.44
CA ALA A 58 -16.74 -20.59 -4.41
C ALA A 58 -17.98 -20.77 -3.53
N SER A 59 -19.16 -20.55 -4.11
CA SER A 59 -20.31 -21.45 -3.84
C SER A 59 -20.01 -22.76 -4.60
N PRO A 60 -20.50 -23.98 -4.22
CA PRO A 60 -21.71 -24.30 -3.45
C PRO A 60 -21.57 -25.48 -2.43
N ILE A 61 -22.56 -25.69 -1.55
CA ILE A 61 -23.46 -26.89 -1.45
C ILE A 61 -24.24 -26.92 -0.11
N PRO A 62 -25.53 -27.35 -0.11
CA PRO A 62 -26.37 -27.40 1.09
C PRO A 62 -26.03 -28.64 1.95
N SER A 63 -25.96 -28.48 3.28
CA SER A 63 -25.83 -29.60 4.21
C SER A 63 -27.12 -29.80 5.01
N THR A 64 -27.71 -30.97 4.74
CA THR A 64 -28.86 -31.63 5.36
C THR A 64 -28.54 -32.18 6.76
N LYS A 65 -29.61 -32.47 7.52
CA LYS A 65 -29.74 -33.32 8.73
C LYS A 65 -29.61 -32.53 10.05
N GLU A 66 -30.51 -32.66 11.03
CA GLU A 66 -31.24 -33.85 11.49
C GLU A 66 -32.70 -33.58 11.90
#